data_AF-A0A2S2DG49-F1
#
_entry.id   AF-A0A2S2DG49-F1
#
_cell.length_a   1.000
_cell.length_b   1.000
_cell.length_c   1.000
_cell.angle_alpha   90.00
_cell.angle_beta   90.00
_cell.angle_gamma   90.00
#
_symmetry.space_group_name_H-M   'P 1'
#
loop_
_entity.id
_entity.type
_entity.pdbx_description
1 polymer ?
#
loop_
_entity_poly.entity_id
_entity_poly.type
_entity_poly.pdbx_seq_one_letter_code
_entity_poly.pdbx_strand_id
1 'polypeptide(L)'
;MQARHWGPTIAGTAELRYQVYRAHGGLLSIGAFVDRVFLINMEDDPTGMYLGGGNSANVDALRHGVTYCDETQRESYALTIQNGRIHDASGNLFDTSSRETAFSGHGWAIFVLGFDNRLYANSHIVNMFHHSSFFAGGPVQCGGELCCIAGRLRYITSKTGHYKSGRNEFYRVLSFLEYQGVVLNNALAAADIRANQKYFRASAIYHAHGKEPGDATPVLTTSPPKLTAPGVPHWPTVMGP
;
A
#
# COMPACT_ATOMS: atom_id res chain seq x y z
N MET A 1 -10.46 -10.71 20.05
CA MET A 1 -11.19 -11.65 19.17
C MET A 1 -10.18 -12.17 18.17
N GLN A 2 -10.04 -13.47 17.96
CA GLN A 2 -9.08 -13.99 16.98
C GLN A 2 -9.44 -13.51 15.57
N ALA A 3 -8.43 -13.15 14.78
CA ALA A 3 -8.59 -12.81 13.36
C ALA A 3 -9.25 -13.99 12.64
N ARG A 4 -10.48 -13.78 12.14
CA ARG A 4 -11.19 -14.82 11.39
C ARG A 4 -10.47 -15.03 10.06
N HIS A 5 -9.99 -16.24 9.85
CA HIS A 5 -9.35 -16.69 8.62
C HIS A 5 -10.43 -16.92 7.54
N TRP A 6 -10.30 -16.34 6.36
CA TRP A 6 -11.38 -16.22 5.35
C TRP A 6 -11.24 -17.24 4.19
N GLY A 7 -11.28 -18.55 4.48
CA GLY A 7 -11.22 -19.64 3.49
C GLY A 7 -12.48 -19.82 2.59
N PRO A 8 -12.42 -20.65 1.51
CA PRO A 8 -13.25 -20.45 0.32
C PRO A 8 -14.58 -21.24 0.30
N THR A 9 -15.66 -20.56 -0.07
CA THR A 9 -16.73 -21.06 -0.95
C THR A 9 -17.20 -19.88 -1.83
N ILE A 10 -17.13 -20.04 -3.16
CA ILE A 10 -17.08 -18.95 -4.15
C ILE A 10 -18.33 -18.04 -4.16
N ALA A 11 -19.51 -18.56 -3.83
CA ALA A 11 -20.73 -17.74 -3.70
C ALA A 11 -20.88 -17.09 -2.31
N GLY A 12 -20.30 -17.71 -1.28
CA GLY A 12 -20.33 -17.20 0.10
C GLY A 12 -19.33 -16.08 0.34
N THR A 13 -18.14 -16.11 -0.27
CA THR A 13 -17.07 -15.13 0.02
C THR A 13 -17.34 -13.75 -0.56
N ALA A 14 -17.88 -13.64 -1.78
CA ALA A 14 -18.15 -12.33 -2.39
C ALA A 14 -19.25 -11.56 -1.62
N GLU A 15 -20.35 -12.22 -1.25
CA GLU A 15 -21.43 -11.63 -0.46
C GLU A 15 -20.97 -11.30 0.97
N LEU A 16 -20.25 -12.20 1.64
CA LEU A 16 -19.70 -11.94 2.98
C LEU A 16 -18.70 -10.77 2.97
N ARG A 17 -17.81 -10.72 1.96
CA ARG A 17 -16.86 -9.61 1.80
C ARG A 17 -17.58 -8.31 1.43
N TYR A 18 -18.68 -8.39 0.68
CA TYR A 18 -19.54 -7.24 0.40
C TYR A 18 -20.20 -6.72 1.68
N GLN A 19 -20.71 -7.59 2.56
CA GLN A 19 -21.28 -7.18 3.85
C GLN A 19 -20.25 -6.48 4.75
N VAL A 20 -19.03 -7.01 4.83
CA VAL A 20 -17.91 -6.36 5.54
C VAL A 20 -17.59 -5.01 4.91
N TYR A 21 -17.45 -4.97 3.59
CA TYR A 21 -17.25 -3.72 2.85
C TYR A 21 -18.33 -2.68 3.18
N ARG A 22 -19.61 -3.07 3.21
CA ARG A 22 -20.73 -2.20 3.60
C ARG A 22 -20.65 -1.75 5.05
N ALA A 23 -20.29 -2.63 5.97
CA ALA A 23 -20.14 -2.32 7.39
C ALA A 23 -19.03 -1.28 7.64
N HIS A 24 -17.98 -1.29 6.81
CA HIS A 24 -16.89 -0.32 6.86
C HIS A 24 -17.07 0.87 5.91
N GLY A 25 -18.32 1.27 5.60
CA GLY A 25 -18.61 2.51 4.87
C GLY A 25 -18.60 2.39 3.33
N GLY A 26 -18.53 1.17 2.80
CA GLY A 26 -18.67 0.91 1.38
C GLY A 26 -20.04 1.33 0.81
N LEU A 27 -20.04 2.04 -0.32
CA LEU A 27 -21.27 2.61 -0.91
C LEU A 27 -21.71 1.96 -2.23
N LEU A 28 -20.83 1.19 -2.87
CA LEU A 28 -21.12 0.48 -4.12
C LEU A 28 -22.25 -0.55 -3.94
N SER A 29 -22.97 -0.83 -5.02
CA SER A 29 -23.80 -2.03 -5.13
C SER A 29 -22.94 -3.29 -5.17
N ILE A 30 -23.52 -4.46 -4.90
CA ILE A 30 -22.75 -5.71 -4.93
C ILE A 30 -22.12 -6.01 -6.29
N GLY A 31 -22.83 -5.75 -7.40
CA GLY A 31 -22.26 -5.90 -8.74
C GLY A 31 -21.04 -5.01 -8.95
N ALA A 32 -21.14 -3.73 -8.59
CA ALA A 32 -20.01 -2.82 -8.69
C ALA A 32 -18.87 -3.16 -7.71
N PHE A 33 -19.18 -3.74 -6.55
CA PHE A 33 -18.17 -4.27 -5.62
C PHE A 33 -17.43 -5.47 -6.23
N VAL A 34 -18.15 -6.42 -6.83
CA VAL A 34 -17.55 -7.59 -7.50
C VAL A 34 -16.62 -7.14 -8.63
N ASP A 35 -17.02 -6.16 -9.43
CA ASP A 35 -16.23 -5.68 -10.57
C ASP A 35 -15.00 -4.84 -10.15
N ARG A 36 -15.14 -4.04 -9.10
CA ARG A 36 -14.19 -2.96 -8.78
C ARG A 36 -13.35 -3.20 -7.54
N VAL A 37 -13.76 -4.08 -6.65
CA VAL A 37 -13.13 -4.24 -5.32
C VAL A 37 -12.78 -5.70 -5.06
N PHE A 38 -13.67 -6.64 -5.38
CA PHE A 38 -13.43 -8.05 -5.11
C PHE A 38 -12.38 -8.63 -6.06
N LEU A 39 -11.37 -9.29 -5.48
CA LEU A 39 -10.53 -10.25 -6.17
C LEU A 39 -10.65 -11.59 -5.46
N ILE A 40 -10.70 -12.67 -6.23
CA ILE A 40 -10.89 -14.02 -5.69
C ILE A 40 -9.73 -14.47 -4.78
N ASN A 41 -8.56 -13.81 -4.88
CA ASN A 41 -7.34 -14.09 -4.12
C ASN A 41 -6.76 -12.81 -3.46
N MET A 42 -7.56 -12.07 -2.69
CA MET A 42 -7.06 -10.89 -1.92
C MET A 42 -6.17 -11.26 -0.72
N GLU A 43 -6.09 -12.55 -0.38
CA GLU A 43 -5.18 -13.08 0.63
C GLU A 43 -3.83 -13.44 0.01
N ASP A 44 -2.75 -13.14 0.73
CA ASP A 44 -1.45 -13.74 0.45
C ASP A 44 -1.51 -15.21 0.91
N ASP A 45 -1.64 -16.11 -0.06
CA ASP A 45 -1.41 -17.55 0.07
C ASP A 45 -2.08 -18.22 1.30
N PRO A 46 -3.41 -18.46 1.26
CA PRO A 46 -4.16 -19.04 2.37
C PRO A 46 -3.70 -20.47 2.75
N THR A 47 -2.81 -21.09 1.95
CA THR A 47 -2.33 -22.46 2.12
C THR A 47 -0.80 -22.61 2.12
N GLY A 48 -0.04 -21.52 2.03
CA GLY A 48 1.43 -21.56 1.94
C GLY A 48 2.00 -22.26 0.69
N MET A 49 1.22 -22.36 -0.39
CA MET A 49 1.50 -23.19 -1.57
C MET A 49 2.26 -22.48 -2.70
N TYR A 50 2.29 -21.14 -2.74
CA TYR A 50 2.86 -20.38 -3.87
C TYR A 50 4.25 -19.78 -3.59
N LEU A 51 4.84 -20.10 -2.44
CA LEU A 51 6.24 -19.84 -2.13
C LEU A 51 7.13 -20.79 -2.96
N GLY A 52 7.46 -20.37 -4.17
CA GLY A 52 8.39 -21.07 -5.07
C GLY A 52 9.63 -21.56 -4.32
N GLY A 53 9.96 -22.83 -4.56
CA GLY A 53 11.15 -23.46 -4.01
C GLY A 53 12.43 -22.73 -4.40
N GLY A 54 13.41 -22.77 -3.49
CA GLY A 54 14.79 -22.43 -3.79
C GLY A 54 15.41 -21.39 -2.85
N ASN A 55 16.26 -21.91 -1.96
CA ASN A 55 17.37 -21.27 -1.26
C ASN A 55 17.11 -20.35 -0.05
N SER A 56 17.31 -20.97 1.12
CA SER A 56 17.98 -20.41 2.30
C SER A 56 17.42 -19.11 2.86
N ALA A 57 16.12 -19.07 3.14
CA ALA A 57 15.51 -18.10 4.05
C ALA A 57 15.02 -18.83 5.31
N ASN A 58 15.52 -18.35 6.44
CA ASN A 58 15.29 -18.75 7.83
C ASN A 58 14.09 -19.70 8.09
N VAL A 59 14.39 -20.93 8.51
CA VAL A 59 13.44 -22.02 8.81
C VAL A 59 12.36 -21.67 9.85
N ASP A 60 12.55 -20.61 10.64
CA ASP A 60 11.56 -20.13 11.62
C ASP A 60 10.41 -19.34 10.97
N ALA A 61 10.65 -18.64 9.86
CA ALA A 61 9.61 -17.89 9.13
C ALA A 61 8.64 -18.85 8.40
N LEU A 62 9.12 -20.04 8.01
CA LEU A 62 8.29 -21.09 7.40
C LEU A 62 7.31 -21.74 8.39
N ARG A 63 7.47 -21.55 9.71
CA ARG A 63 6.61 -22.18 10.73
C ARG A 63 5.37 -21.37 11.13
N HIS A 64 5.30 -20.07 10.82
CA HIS A 64 4.32 -19.17 11.47
C HIS A 64 3.27 -18.57 10.52
N GLY A 65 3.45 -18.67 9.21
CA GLY A 65 2.50 -18.12 8.22
C GLY A 65 2.39 -16.59 8.27
N VAL A 66 1.55 -16.04 7.38
CA VAL A 66 1.28 -14.59 7.33
C VAL A 66 0.50 -14.17 8.58
N THR A 67 0.97 -13.13 9.27
CA THR A 67 0.25 -12.52 10.39
C THR A 67 -0.89 -11.66 9.88
N TYR A 68 -2.08 -11.84 10.45
CA TYR A 68 -3.26 -11.03 10.15
C TYR A 68 -3.68 -10.25 11.39
N CYS A 69 -3.86 -8.93 11.24
CA CYS A 69 -4.27 -8.05 12.32
C CYS A 69 -5.76 -8.20 12.62
N ASP A 70 -6.10 -8.23 13.91
CA ASP A 70 -7.42 -7.79 14.35
C ASP A 70 -7.53 -6.26 14.33
N GLU A 71 -8.70 -5.73 14.68
CA GLU A 71 -8.95 -4.28 14.68
C GLU A 71 -8.01 -3.53 15.62
N THR A 72 -7.80 -4.04 16.84
CA THR A 72 -6.92 -3.42 17.85
C THR A 72 -5.46 -3.42 17.38
N GLN A 73 -4.99 -4.53 16.83
CA GLN A 73 -3.64 -4.64 16.29
C GLN A 73 -3.45 -3.72 15.08
N ARG A 74 -4.46 -3.61 14.21
CA ARG A 74 -4.42 -2.74 13.03
C ARG A 74 -4.25 -1.27 13.41
N GLU A 75 -4.86 -0.82 14.51
CA GLU A 75 -4.73 0.56 14.98
C GLU A 75 -3.27 0.96 15.28
N SER A 76 -2.42 0.02 15.69
CA SER A 76 -0.99 0.32 15.91
C SER A 76 -0.23 0.72 14.63
N TYR A 77 -0.80 0.42 13.46
CA TYR A 77 -0.26 0.77 12.15
C TYR A 77 -1.02 1.91 11.46
N ALA A 78 -2.05 2.45 12.13
CA ALA A 78 -2.84 3.54 11.58
C ALA A 78 -2.00 4.82 11.46
N LEU A 79 -2.20 5.53 10.37
CA LEU A 79 -1.62 6.83 10.12
C LEU A 79 -2.71 7.90 10.18
N THR A 80 -2.36 9.04 10.75
CA THR A 80 -3.21 10.24 10.73
C THR A 80 -2.54 11.34 9.93
N ILE A 81 -3.33 12.23 9.32
CA ILE A 81 -2.80 13.35 8.56
C ILE A 81 -3.27 14.64 9.22
N GLN A 82 -2.32 15.46 9.65
CA GLN A 82 -2.56 16.73 10.33
C GLN A 82 -1.72 17.81 9.65
N ASN A 83 -2.38 18.88 9.18
CA ASN A 83 -1.72 19.99 8.48
C ASN A 83 -0.81 19.52 7.32
N GLY A 84 -1.27 18.53 6.56
CA GLY A 84 -0.53 17.95 5.43
C GLY A 84 0.70 17.12 5.80
N ARG A 85 0.88 16.78 7.08
CA ARG A 85 1.91 15.86 7.57
C ARG A 85 1.30 14.56 8.07
N ILE A 86 1.99 13.47 7.81
CA ILE A 86 1.62 12.11 8.21
C ILE A 86 2.20 11.84 9.60
N HIS A 87 1.37 11.31 10.50
CA HIS A 87 1.74 10.91 11.84
C HIS A 87 1.44 9.42 12.06
N ASP A 88 2.26 8.76 12.86
CA ASP A 88 2.03 7.38 13.29
C ASP A 88 0.94 7.30 14.37
N ALA A 89 0.61 6.07 14.80
CA ALA A 89 -0.40 5.81 15.82
C ALA A 89 -0.05 6.41 17.19
N SER A 90 1.21 6.75 17.44
CA SER A 90 1.68 7.43 18.67
C SER A 90 1.63 8.96 18.55
N GLY A 91 1.23 9.50 17.38
CA GLY A 91 1.19 10.93 17.10
C GLY A 91 2.54 11.52 16.67
N ASN A 92 3.59 10.71 16.53
CA ASN A 92 4.88 11.18 16.05
C ASN A 92 4.87 11.35 14.53
N LEU A 93 5.74 12.20 14.01
CA LEU A 93 5.91 12.34 12.56
C LEU A 93 6.33 11.00 11.96
N PHE A 94 5.54 10.50 11.00
CA PHE A 94 5.80 9.20 10.39
C PHE A 94 7.07 9.24 9.55
N ASP A 95 7.91 8.24 9.71
CA ASP A 95 9.19 8.13 9.02
C ASP A 95 9.44 6.68 8.58
N THR A 96 9.89 6.50 7.34
CA THR A 96 10.17 5.18 6.75
C THR A 96 11.66 4.85 6.71
N SER A 97 12.54 5.71 7.21
CA SER A 97 14.00 5.49 7.19
C SER A 97 14.45 4.22 7.90
N SER A 98 13.72 3.71 8.89
CA SER A 98 14.00 2.44 9.56
C SER A 98 13.19 1.25 9.02
N ARG A 99 12.43 1.47 7.95
CA ARG A 99 11.52 0.47 7.36
C ARG A 99 12.10 -0.13 6.10
N GLU A 100 11.57 -1.27 5.71
CA GLU A 100 12.00 -1.98 4.52
C GLU A 100 10.84 -2.70 3.83
N THR A 101 10.93 -2.82 2.51
CA THR A 101 10.03 -3.64 1.70
C THR A 101 10.81 -4.58 0.80
N ALA A 102 10.26 -5.77 0.52
CA ALA A 102 10.92 -6.73 -0.36
C ALA A 102 11.12 -6.21 -1.80
N PHE A 103 10.29 -5.29 -2.29
CA PHE A 103 10.39 -4.76 -3.66
C PHE A 103 11.26 -3.52 -3.74
N SER A 104 10.94 -2.49 -2.95
CA SER A 104 11.61 -1.19 -3.01
C SER A 104 12.82 -1.06 -2.08
N GLY A 105 13.00 -2.00 -1.14
CA GLY A 105 14.13 -2.07 -0.21
C GLY A 105 13.97 -1.16 1.01
N HIS A 106 15.10 -0.86 1.64
CA HIS A 106 15.20 0.04 2.80
C HIS A 106 14.64 1.43 2.51
N GLY A 107 14.08 2.09 3.52
CA GLY A 107 13.48 3.42 3.40
C GLY A 107 12.02 3.42 2.93
N TRP A 108 11.41 2.26 2.73
CA TRP A 108 10.04 2.09 2.24
C TRP A 108 9.16 1.34 3.22
N ALA A 109 7.85 1.61 3.14
CA ALA A 109 6.81 0.87 3.83
C ALA A 109 5.73 0.46 2.83
N ILE A 110 5.10 -0.69 3.06
CA ILE A 110 3.83 -1.00 2.43
C ILE A 110 2.73 -0.16 3.07
N PHE A 111 1.72 0.20 2.28
CA PHE A 111 0.52 0.85 2.81
C PHE A 111 -0.76 0.23 2.26
N VAL A 112 -1.84 0.42 3.01
CA VAL A 112 -3.21 0.14 2.60
C VAL A 112 -4.11 1.31 2.99
N LEU A 113 -4.96 1.76 2.07
CA LEU A 113 -6.09 2.65 2.36
C LEU A 113 -7.34 1.80 2.54
N GLY A 114 -7.87 1.73 3.76
CA GLY A 114 -9.08 1.00 4.09
C GLY A 114 -10.37 1.72 3.66
N PHE A 115 -11.50 1.01 3.63
CA PHE A 115 -12.82 1.63 3.37
C PHE A 115 -13.34 2.46 4.55
N ASP A 116 -12.73 2.29 5.72
CA ASP A 116 -12.82 3.19 6.88
C ASP A 116 -12.17 4.58 6.64
N ASN A 117 -11.63 4.82 5.44
CA ASN A 117 -10.87 6.02 5.07
C ASN A 117 -9.66 6.28 5.97
N ARG A 118 -9.03 5.21 6.46
CA ARG A 118 -7.78 5.26 7.22
C ARG A 118 -6.64 4.67 6.40
N LEU A 119 -5.48 5.31 6.52
CA LEU A 119 -4.25 4.84 5.90
C LEU A 119 -3.47 4.03 6.94
N TYR A 120 -2.99 2.85 6.55
CA TYR A 120 -2.18 1.98 7.40
C TYR A 120 -0.85 1.73 6.72
N ALA A 121 0.25 1.70 7.48
CA ALA A 121 1.57 1.42 6.90
C ALA A 121 2.49 0.64 7.84
N ASN A 122 3.30 -0.24 7.26
CA ASN A 122 4.31 -1.00 7.98
C ASN A 122 5.45 -1.46 7.05
N SER A 123 6.53 -2.01 7.60
CA SER A 123 7.52 -2.75 6.81
C SER A 123 6.86 -3.97 6.16
N HIS A 124 7.33 -4.35 4.97
CA HIS A 124 6.97 -5.63 4.38
C HIS A 124 8.02 -6.66 4.77
N ILE A 125 7.59 -7.61 5.61
CA ILE A 125 8.44 -8.69 6.11
C ILE A 125 8.05 -9.95 5.36
N VAL A 126 8.95 -10.43 4.51
CA VAL A 126 8.73 -11.61 3.67
C VAL A 126 8.27 -12.78 4.54
N ASN A 127 7.17 -13.42 4.13
CA ASN A 127 6.52 -14.55 4.80
C ASN A 127 5.87 -14.23 6.16
N MET A 128 5.81 -12.97 6.60
CA MET A 128 5.29 -12.63 7.93
C MET A 128 4.30 -11.47 7.93
N PHE A 129 4.58 -10.36 7.23
CA PHE A 129 3.70 -9.18 7.25
C PHE A 129 3.65 -8.48 5.88
N HIS A 130 2.52 -8.61 5.19
CA HIS A 130 2.28 -8.13 3.82
C HIS A 130 1.09 -7.14 3.80
N HIS A 131 0.68 -6.65 2.61
CA HIS A 131 -0.50 -5.77 2.50
C HIS A 131 -1.76 -6.42 3.08
N SER A 132 -1.96 -7.71 2.81
CA SER A 132 -3.13 -8.46 3.28
C SER A 132 -3.18 -8.57 4.81
N SER A 133 -2.05 -8.43 5.51
CA SER A 133 -1.94 -8.47 6.96
C SER A 133 -2.85 -7.47 7.65
N PHE A 134 -3.01 -6.25 7.13
CA PHE A 134 -3.81 -5.21 7.77
C PHE A 134 -5.30 -5.58 7.92
N PHE A 135 -5.88 -6.21 6.89
CA PHE A 135 -7.32 -6.48 6.81
C PHE A 135 -7.66 -7.96 6.75
N ALA A 136 -6.72 -8.84 7.09
CA ALA A 136 -6.88 -10.29 6.94
C ALA A 136 -7.31 -10.69 5.52
N GLY A 137 -6.76 -10.02 4.48
CA GLY A 137 -7.17 -10.23 3.09
C GLY A 137 -8.57 -9.69 2.73
N GLY A 138 -9.18 -8.91 3.62
CA GLY A 138 -10.40 -8.15 3.36
C GLY A 138 -10.20 -7.05 2.31
N PRO A 139 -11.30 -6.50 1.76
CA PRO A 139 -11.24 -5.49 0.70
C PRO A 139 -10.69 -4.16 1.20
N VAL A 140 -9.94 -3.48 0.33
CA VAL A 140 -9.31 -2.18 0.59
C VAL A 140 -9.52 -1.26 -0.61
N GLN A 141 -9.41 0.05 -0.41
CA GLN A 141 -9.55 1.03 -1.49
C GLN A 141 -8.35 1.04 -2.44
N CYS A 142 -7.15 0.88 -1.87
CA CYS A 142 -5.88 0.85 -2.58
C CYS A 142 -4.82 0.23 -1.66
N GLY A 143 -3.85 -0.48 -2.24
CA GLY A 143 -2.59 -0.80 -1.59
C GLY A 143 -1.41 -0.26 -2.40
N GLY A 144 -0.25 -0.17 -1.78
CA GLY A 144 0.96 0.28 -2.47
C GLY A 144 2.19 0.30 -1.58
N GLU A 145 3.24 0.98 -2.01
CA GLU A 145 4.39 1.29 -1.18
C GLU A 145 4.57 2.81 -1.10
N LEU A 146 5.05 3.31 0.04
CA LEU A 146 5.34 4.72 0.23
C LEU A 146 6.67 4.94 0.94
N CYS A 147 7.22 6.13 0.73
CA CYS A 147 8.36 6.66 1.43
C CYS A 147 7.96 7.98 2.08
N CYS A 148 8.24 8.13 3.37
CA CYS A 148 7.87 9.30 4.16
C CYS A 148 9.03 9.70 5.06
N ILE A 149 9.33 10.99 5.15
CA ILE A 149 10.40 11.53 5.99
C ILE A 149 9.83 12.66 6.84
N ALA A 150 9.95 12.54 8.16
CA ALA A 150 9.43 13.55 9.09
C ALA A 150 7.98 13.98 8.76
N GLY A 151 7.13 12.99 8.48
CA GLY A 151 5.71 13.16 8.11
C GLY A 151 5.45 13.70 6.71
N ARG A 152 6.48 13.90 5.88
CA ARG A 152 6.30 14.35 4.49
C ARG A 152 6.36 13.18 3.52
N LEU A 153 5.29 12.99 2.76
CA LEU A 153 5.28 12.04 1.64
C LEU A 153 6.34 12.41 0.61
N ARG A 154 7.17 11.44 0.20
CA ARG A 154 8.23 11.60 -0.79
C ARG A 154 7.97 10.81 -2.04
N TYR A 155 7.65 9.53 -1.86
CA TYR A 155 7.36 8.60 -2.94
C TYR A 155 6.10 7.81 -2.60
N ILE A 156 5.33 7.50 -3.62
CA ILE A 156 4.20 6.58 -3.51
C ILE A 156 4.09 5.74 -4.79
N THR A 157 3.85 4.45 -4.66
CA THR A 157 3.67 3.57 -5.82
C THR A 157 2.40 2.75 -5.65
N SER A 158 1.83 2.30 -6.76
CA SER A 158 0.75 1.32 -6.79
C SER A 158 1.25 -0.12 -6.50
N LYS A 159 2.48 -0.31 -5.98
CA LYS A 159 3.05 -1.65 -5.82
C LYS A 159 2.35 -2.45 -4.74
N THR A 160 1.57 -3.42 -5.18
CA THR A 160 0.98 -4.46 -4.32
C THR A 160 1.43 -5.84 -4.77
N GLY A 161 1.15 -6.86 -3.95
CA GLY A 161 1.14 -8.26 -4.37
C GLY A 161 -0.21 -8.64 -4.96
N HIS A 162 -1.21 -8.80 -4.08
CA HIS A 162 -2.49 -9.45 -4.36
C HIS A 162 -3.69 -8.49 -4.45
N TYR A 163 -3.54 -7.24 -4.00
CA TYR A 163 -4.62 -6.25 -4.11
C TYR A 163 -4.68 -5.60 -5.47
N LYS A 164 -5.90 -5.23 -5.89
CA LYS A 164 -6.14 -4.37 -7.05
C LYS A 164 -5.55 -3.00 -6.75
N SER A 165 -4.53 -2.61 -7.49
CA SER A 165 -3.93 -1.27 -7.43
C SER A 165 -3.71 -0.74 -8.85
N GLY A 166 -4.82 -0.64 -9.59
CA GLY A 166 -4.82 -0.07 -10.93
C GLY A 166 -5.02 1.45 -10.88
N ARG A 167 -5.28 2.06 -12.05
CA ARG A 167 -5.44 3.52 -12.17
C ARG A 167 -6.48 4.10 -11.18
N ASN A 168 -7.61 3.42 -10.99
CA ASN A 168 -8.72 3.95 -10.20
C ASN A 168 -8.37 3.91 -8.71
N GLU A 169 -7.76 2.82 -8.27
CA GLU A 169 -7.35 2.63 -6.87
C GLU A 169 -6.22 3.60 -6.52
N PHE A 170 -5.26 3.78 -7.43
CA PHE A 170 -4.18 4.75 -7.23
C PHE A 170 -4.70 6.19 -7.24
N TYR A 171 -5.65 6.52 -8.11
CA TYR A 171 -6.33 7.82 -8.07
C TYR A 171 -7.05 8.06 -6.73
N ARG A 172 -7.69 7.03 -6.16
CA ARG A 172 -8.37 7.15 -4.85
C ARG A 172 -7.40 7.51 -3.74
N VAL A 173 -6.25 6.85 -3.63
CA VAL A 173 -5.29 7.17 -2.56
C VAL A 173 -4.70 8.58 -2.75
N LEU A 174 -4.40 9.00 -3.98
CA LEU A 174 -3.94 10.36 -4.25
C LEU A 174 -5.01 11.40 -3.90
N SER A 175 -6.27 11.13 -4.26
CA SER A 175 -7.42 11.98 -3.89
C SER A 175 -7.58 12.09 -2.39
N PHE A 176 -7.45 10.97 -1.66
CA PHE A 176 -7.49 10.95 -0.20
C PHE A 176 -6.38 11.81 0.41
N LEU A 177 -5.13 11.65 -0.06
CA LEU A 177 -3.99 12.41 0.44
C LEU A 177 -4.14 13.91 0.19
N GLU A 178 -4.53 14.31 -1.01
CA GLU A 178 -4.80 15.71 -1.37
C GLU A 178 -5.93 16.29 -0.51
N TYR A 179 -7.04 15.55 -0.34
CA TYR A 179 -8.16 15.96 0.52
C TYR A 179 -7.75 16.14 1.99
N GLN A 180 -6.81 15.34 2.48
CA GLN A 180 -6.23 15.46 3.82
C GLN A 180 -5.13 16.54 3.92
N GLY A 181 -4.87 17.30 2.84
CA GLY A 181 -3.95 18.43 2.81
C GLY A 181 -2.49 18.07 2.52
N VAL A 182 -2.20 16.84 2.11
CA VAL A 182 -0.85 16.46 1.65
C VAL A 182 -0.57 17.14 0.31
N VAL A 183 0.52 17.91 0.23
CA VAL A 183 0.90 18.62 -1.00
C VAL A 183 1.49 17.63 -2.02
N LEU A 184 0.66 17.13 -2.95
CA LEU A 184 1.08 16.13 -3.94
C LEU A 184 2.18 16.61 -4.89
N ASN A 185 2.30 17.92 -5.12
CA ASN A 185 3.39 18.46 -5.94
C ASN A 185 4.79 18.21 -5.34
N ASN A 186 4.83 17.93 -4.03
CA ASN A 186 6.04 17.65 -3.27
C ASN A 186 6.35 16.16 -3.10
N ALA A 187 5.65 15.30 -3.84
CA ALA A 187 5.90 13.86 -3.85
C ALA A 187 6.02 13.37 -5.29
N LEU A 188 6.73 12.26 -5.45
CA LEU A 188 6.77 11.51 -6.69
C LEU A 188 5.90 10.28 -6.59
N ALA A 189 5.27 9.91 -7.70
CA ALA A 189 4.39 8.77 -7.78
C ALA A 189 4.73 7.89 -8.98
N ALA A 190 4.56 6.58 -8.82
CA ALA A 190 4.66 5.61 -9.92
C ALA A 190 3.36 4.80 -10.02
N ALA A 191 2.61 5.02 -11.09
CA ALA A 191 1.34 4.33 -11.34
C ALA A 191 1.52 2.90 -11.83
N ASP A 192 2.64 2.57 -12.48
CA ASP A 192 3.00 1.21 -12.88
C ASP A 192 4.51 0.95 -12.69
N ILE A 193 4.91 0.77 -11.44
CA ILE A 193 6.32 0.54 -11.11
C ILE A 193 6.84 -0.81 -11.62
N ARG A 194 5.96 -1.77 -11.98
CA ARG A 194 6.37 -3.08 -12.50
C ARG A 194 6.74 -3.00 -13.97
N ALA A 195 6.07 -2.15 -14.75
CA ALA A 195 6.30 -2.06 -16.19
C ALA A 195 7.55 -1.27 -16.57
N ASN A 196 7.84 -0.14 -15.91
CA ASN A 196 8.86 0.78 -16.42
C ASN A 196 9.63 1.59 -15.35
N GLN A 197 9.32 1.41 -14.06
CA GLN A 197 9.92 2.15 -12.94
C GLN A 197 9.95 3.69 -13.11
N LYS A 198 8.98 4.27 -13.82
CA LYS A 198 8.90 5.71 -14.04
C LYS A 198 8.20 6.42 -12.88
N TYR A 199 8.81 7.51 -12.45
CA TYR A 199 8.24 8.40 -11.45
C TYR A 199 7.83 9.72 -12.09
N PHE A 200 6.69 10.25 -11.65
CA PHE A 200 6.18 11.57 -12.03
C PHE A 200 5.82 12.34 -10.77
N ARG A 201 5.59 13.66 -10.87
CA ARG A 201 4.98 14.37 -9.74
C ARG A 201 3.63 13.73 -9.41
N ALA A 202 3.36 13.52 -8.12
CA ALA A 202 2.12 12.88 -7.70
C ALA A 202 0.89 13.71 -8.11
N SER A 203 1.02 15.04 -8.13
CA SER A 203 0.02 15.96 -8.69
C SER A 203 -0.30 15.67 -10.16
N ALA A 204 0.70 15.36 -10.99
CA ALA A 204 0.49 15.05 -12.40
C ALA A 204 -0.27 13.72 -12.58
N ILE A 205 0.08 12.69 -11.81
CA ILE A 205 -0.66 11.42 -11.82
C ILE A 205 -2.09 11.60 -11.30
N TYR A 206 -2.27 12.42 -10.26
CA TYR A 206 -3.58 12.78 -9.74
C TYR A 206 -4.46 13.43 -10.80
N HIS A 207 -3.97 14.47 -11.49
CA HIS A 207 -4.71 15.14 -12.57
C HIS A 207 -4.92 14.24 -13.80
N ALA A 208 -4.06 13.25 -14.02
CA ALA A 208 -4.25 12.24 -15.04
C ALA A 208 -5.25 11.13 -14.63
N HIS A 209 -5.86 11.21 -13.44
CA HIS A 209 -6.76 10.19 -12.88
C HIS A 209 -6.07 8.84 -12.65
N GLY A 210 -4.88 8.88 -12.04
CA GLY A 210 -4.14 7.70 -11.59
C GLY A 210 -3.36 6.96 -12.68
N LYS A 211 -3.32 7.49 -13.90
CA LYS A 211 -2.49 6.98 -15.00
C LYS A 211 -1.20 7.78 -15.14
N GLU A 212 -0.24 7.24 -15.88
CA GLU A 212 0.93 8.02 -16.30
C GLU A 212 0.50 9.20 -17.19
N PRO A 213 0.97 10.44 -16.89
CA PRO A 213 0.70 11.60 -17.74
C PRO A 213 1.43 11.45 -19.09
N GLY A 214 0.67 11.34 -20.18
CA GLY A 214 1.22 11.02 -21.51
C GLY A 214 2.22 12.05 -22.06
N ASP A 215 2.05 13.32 -21.71
CA ASP A 215 2.87 14.42 -22.22
C ASP A 215 3.96 14.90 -21.23
N ALA A 216 3.98 14.35 -20.01
CA ALA A 216 4.95 14.77 -19.01
C ALA A 216 6.22 13.91 -19.07
N THR A 217 7.38 14.53 -18.96
CA THR A 217 8.64 13.80 -18.82
C THR A 217 8.70 13.15 -17.43
N PRO A 218 9.03 11.85 -17.33
CA PRO A 218 9.30 11.22 -16.05
C PRO A 218 10.41 11.98 -15.31
N VAL A 219 10.26 12.13 -14.00
CA VAL A 219 11.31 12.66 -13.15
C VAL A 219 12.35 11.58 -12.98
N LEU A 220 13.54 11.78 -13.57
CA LEU A 220 14.71 10.97 -13.30
C LEU A 220 15.16 11.26 -11.87
N THR A 221 15.16 10.26 -11.00
CA THR A 221 15.57 10.40 -9.60
C THR A 221 16.86 9.63 -9.37
N THR A 222 17.78 10.21 -8.59
CA THR A 222 18.99 9.51 -8.15
C THR A 222 18.74 8.56 -6.96
N SER A 223 17.52 8.55 -6.41
CA SER A 223 16.95 7.54 -5.48
C SER A 223 15.48 7.88 -5.17
N PRO A 224 14.61 6.92 -4.78
CA PRO A 224 14.80 5.48 -4.67
C PRO A 224 14.11 4.70 -5.81
N PRO A 225 14.89 3.87 -6.51
CA PRO A 225 14.60 2.44 -6.56
C PRO A 225 15.80 1.65 -5.99
N LYS A 226 15.53 0.85 -4.95
CA LYS A 226 16.48 0.06 -4.14
C LYS A 226 17.65 0.87 -3.57
N LEU A 227 17.47 1.43 -2.37
CA LEU A 227 18.62 1.90 -1.59
C LEU A 227 19.56 0.69 -1.39
N THR A 228 20.74 0.74 -1.99
CA THR A 228 21.73 -0.36 -1.96
C THR A 228 22.50 -0.42 -0.64
N ALA A 229 22.28 0.53 0.27
CA ALA A 229 22.82 0.58 1.62
C ALA A 229 21.82 1.25 2.57
N PRO A 230 21.90 1.00 3.90
CA PRO A 230 21.11 1.72 4.90
C PRO A 230 21.37 3.22 4.79
N GLY A 231 20.31 4.01 4.62
CA GLY A 231 20.44 5.44 4.36
C GLY A 231 19.10 6.15 4.48
N VAL A 232 19.14 7.41 4.94
CA VAL A 232 17.95 8.25 5.01
C VAL A 232 17.46 8.51 3.58
N PRO A 233 16.20 8.22 3.23
CA PRO A 233 15.69 8.56 1.91
C PRO A 233 15.94 10.05 1.66
N HIS A 234 16.50 10.42 0.52
CA HIS A 234 16.70 11.83 0.19
C HIS A 234 15.44 12.40 -0.44
N TRP A 235 15.22 13.71 -0.26
CA TRP A 235 14.24 14.44 -1.05
C TRP A 235 14.57 14.19 -2.53
N PRO A 236 13.60 13.87 -3.41
CA PRO A 236 13.86 13.87 -4.84
C PRO A 236 14.54 15.16 -5.28
N THR A 237 15.86 15.11 -5.51
CA THR A 237 16.57 16.19 -6.15
C THR A 237 16.16 16.10 -7.61
N VAL A 238 15.30 17.02 -8.04
CA VAL A 238 14.97 17.17 -9.46
C VAL A 238 16.30 17.50 -10.14
N MET A 239 16.80 16.58 -10.97
CA MET A 239 17.87 16.92 -11.89
C MET A 239 17.31 18.05 -12.76
N GLY A 240 17.93 19.23 -12.71
CA GLY A 240 17.54 20.37 -13.54
C GLY A 240 17.56 20.02 -15.02
N PRO A 241 16.98 20.87 -15.89
CA PRO A 241 16.97 20.65 -17.33
C PRO A 241 18.38 20.40 -17.89
#